data_AF-A0A328TXY7-F1
#
_entry.id   AF-A0A328TXY7-F1
#
_cell.length_a   1.000
_cell.length_b   1.000
_cell.length_c   1.000
_cell.angle_alpha   90.00
_cell.angle_beta   90.00
_cell.angle_gamma   90.00
#
_symmetry.space_group_name_H-M   'P 1'
#
loop_
_entity.id
_entity.type
_entity.pdbx_description
1 polymer ?
#
loop_
_entity_poly.entity_id
_entity_poly.type
_entity_poly.pdbx_seq_one_letter_code
_entity_poly.pdbx_strand_id
1 'polypeptide(L)' 'MAVIGYIRVSTIDQNSDLQRNALTSANCDRIFEDRMSGKVASRPGLKRALKCVNSGDTLVVWKL' A
#
# COMPACT_ATOMS: atom_id res chain seq x y z
N MET A 1 -10.07 14.46 -3.69
CA MET A 1 -8.72 14.03 -3.28
C MET A 1 -8.90 12.85 -2.37
N ALA A 2 -8.64 11.65 -2.88
CA ALA A 2 -8.55 10.43 -2.11
C ALA A 2 -7.07 10.14 -1.81
N VAL A 3 -6.80 9.68 -0.60
CA VAL A 3 -5.46 9.22 -0.22
C VAL A 3 -5.44 7.71 -0.26
N ILE A 4 -4.61 7.14 -1.12
CA ILE A 4 -4.50 5.69 -1.28
C ILE A 4 -3.18 5.23 -0.68
N GLY A 5 -3.28 4.41 0.35
CA GLY A 5 -2.16 3.74 0.98
C GLY A 5 -1.82 2.43 0.27
N TYR A 6 -0.54 2.14 0.10
CA TYR A 6 -0.05 0.85 -0.39
C TYR A 6 1.07 0.30 0.50
N ILE A 7 0.89 -0.93 0.95
CA ILE A 7 1.80 -1.70 1.79
C ILE A 7 2.27 -2.93 1.01
N ARG A 8 3.57 -3.22 1.05
CA ARG A 8 4.12 -4.50 0.60
C ARG A 8 4.67 -5.26 1.79
N VAL A 9 4.15 -6.47 2.02
CA VAL A 9 4.58 -7.35 3.12
C VAL A 9 5.19 -8.61 2.51
N SER A 10 6.49 -8.80 2.73
CA SER A 10 7.17 -10.08 2.46
C SER A 10 6.66 -11.08 3.49
N THR A 11 6.09 -12.21 3.03
CA THR A 11 5.79 -13.43 3.81
C THR A 11 5.67 -13.26 5.34
N ILE A 12 4.49 -12.83 5.82
CA ILE A 12 4.05 -12.90 7.25
C ILE A 12 5.06 -12.28 8.25
N ASP A 13 5.82 -11.26 7.83
CA ASP A 13 6.73 -10.59 8.76
C ASP A 13 5.97 -9.65 9.70
N GLN A 14 6.20 -9.81 11.01
CA GLN A 14 5.36 -9.42 12.16
C GLN A 14 5.16 -7.91 12.41
N ASN A 15 5.38 -7.04 11.43
CA ASN A 15 5.33 -5.59 11.61
C ASN A 15 4.40 -4.86 10.63
N SER A 16 3.41 -5.55 10.05
CA SER A 16 2.38 -4.91 9.23
C SER A 16 1.57 -3.84 9.99
N ASP A 17 1.47 -3.94 11.31
CA ASP A 17 0.74 -3.01 12.17
C ASP A 17 1.36 -1.61 12.20
N LEU A 18 2.69 -1.50 12.23
CA LEU A 18 3.37 -0.18 12.14
C LEU A 18 3.12 0.48 10.78
N GLN A 19 3.08 -0.31 9.71
CA GLN A 19 2.83 0.19 8.36
C GLN A 19 1.37 0.62 8.20
N ARG A 20 0.42 -0.15 8.75
CA ARG A 20 -0.98 0.25 8.81
C ARG A 20 -1.16 1.51 9.64
N ASN A 21 -0.58 1.59 10.83
CA ASN A 21 -0.68 2.76 11.69
C ASN A 21 -0.15 4.02 10.99
N ALA A 22 0.95 3.91 10.25
CA ALA A 22 1.45 5.04 9.47
C ALA A 22 0.50 5.46 8.34
N LEU A 23 -0.10 4.52 7.61
CA LEU A 23 -1.07 4.84 6.56
C LEU A 23 -2.39 5.37 7.13
N THR A 24 -2.84 4.84 8.26
CA THR A 24 -3.98 5.39 9.01
C THR A 24 -3.67 6.80 9.51
N SER A 25 -2.45 7.06 10.00
CA SER A 25 -2.01 8.40 10.39
C SER A 25 -1.87 9.34 9.19
N ALA A 26 -1.60 8.81 7.99
CA ALA A 26 -1.60 9.56 6.74
C ALA A 26 -3.02 9.82 6.18
N ASN A 27 -4.06 9.46 6.93
CA ASN A 27 -5.46 9.63 6.56
C ASN A 27 -5.82 8.96 5.22
N CYS A 28 -5.26 7.76 4.98
CA CYS A 28 -5.53 6.99 3.77
C CYS A 28 -6.98 6.49 3.74
N ASP A 29 -7.76 6.93 2.76
CA ASP A 29 -9.12 6.44 2.47
C ASP A 29 -9.15 4.95 2.10
N ARG A 30 -8.12 4.48 1.39
CA ARG A 30 -8.01 3.08 0.95
C ARG A 30 -6.62 2.57 1.15
N ILE A 31 -6.49 1.40 1.77
CA ILE A 31 -5.19 0.76 1.99
C ILE A 31 -5.17 -0.56 1.20
N PHE A 32 -4.18 -0.72 0.34
CA PHE A 32 -3.90 -1.94 -0.42
C PHE A 32 -2.67 -2.63 0.15
N GLU A 33 -2.74 -3.94 0.31
CA GLU A 33 -1.63 -4.76 0.80
C GLU A 33 -1.29 -5.84 -0.23
N ASP A 34 -0.01 -5.94 -0.61
CA ASP A 34 0.52 -7.06 -1.39
C ASP A 34 1.37 -7.96 -0.47
N ARG A 35 0.95 -9.22 -0.32
CA ARG A 35 1.68 -10.25 0.43
C ARG A 35 2.57 -11.07 -0.48
N MET A 36 3.72 -10.53 -0.85
CA MET A 36 4.69 -11.21 -1.71
C MET A 36 6.12 -10.89 -1.29
N SER A 37 6.99 -11.89 -1.39
CA SER A 37 8.43 -11.68 -1.19
C SER A 37 8.95 -10.74 -2.27
N GLY A 38 9.91 -9.87 -1.92
CA GLY A 38 10.47 -8.85 -2.81
C GLY A 38 11.09 -9.37 -4.12
N LYS A 39 11.13 -10.69 -4.32
CA LYS A 39 11.60 -11.37 -5.52
C LYS A 39 10.52 -11.46 -6.62
N VAL A 40 9.25 -11.29 -6.29
CA VAL A 40 8.14 -11.42 -7.25
C VAL A 40 7.78 -10.04 -7.83
N ALA A 41 8.00 -9.87 -9.14
CA ALA A 41 7.68 -8.65 -9.86
C ALA A 41 6.17 -8.43 -10.09
N SER A 42 5.36 -9.48 -9.90
CA SER A 42 3.91 -9.39 -10.06
C SER A 42 3.30 -8.70 -8.83
N ARG A 43 2.89 -7.43 -8.98
CA ARG A 43 2.28 -6.62 -7.92
C ARG A 43 0.80 -6.31 -8.24
N PRO A 44 -0.12 -7.26 -8.05
CA PRO A 44 -1.54 -7.06 -8.34
C PRO A 44 -2.19 -6.04 -7.41
N GLY A 45 -1.80 -5.94 -6.12
CA GLY A 45 -2.27 -4.93 -5.18
C GLY A 45 -1.86 -3.51 -5.61
N LEU A 46 -0.61 -3.31 -6.02
CA LEU A 46 -0.16 -2.02 -6.56
C LEU A 46 -0.94 -1.62 -7.83
N LYS A 47 -1.17 -2.57 -8.74
CA LYS A 47 -1.98 -2.33 -9.95
C LYS A 47 -3.41 -1.93 -9.59
N ARG A 48 -4.00 -2.52 -8.55
CA ARG A 48 -5.33 -2.15 -8.05
C ARG A 48 -5.35 -0.76 -7.41
N ALA A 49 -4.31 -0.43 -6.62
CA ALA A 49 -4.14 0.90 -6.05
C ALA A 49 -4.05 1.97 -7.14
N LEU A 50 -3.18 1.75 -8.14
CA LEU A 50 -3.02 2.65 -9.29
C LEU A 50 -4.32 2.81 -10.11
N LYS A 51 -5.13 1.76 -10.22
CA LYS A 51 -6.46 1.86 -10.88
C LYS A 51 -7.48 2.65 -10.06
N CYS A 52 -7.31 2.73 -8.74
CA CYS A 52 -8.20 3.49 -7.87
C CYS A 52 -7.80 4.96 -7.74
N VAL A 53 -6.52 5.28 -7.96
CA VAL A 53 -6.00 6.65 -7.96
C VAL A 53 -6.40 7.34 -9.26
N ASN A 54 -7.03 8.50 -9.16
CA ASN A 54 -7.29 9.40 -10.28
C ASN A 54 -6.35 10.62 -10.25
N SER A 55 -6.37 11.44 -11.31
CA SER A 55 -5.63 12.70 -11.32
C SER A 55 -6.04 13.60 -10.15
N GLY A 56 -5.06 13.95 -9.32
CA GLY A 56 -5.26 14.75 -8.11
C GLY A 56 -5.33 13.95 -6.81
N ASP A 57 -5.30 12.62 -6.88
CA ASP A 57 -5.21 11.75 -5.71
C ASP A 57 -3.76 11.49 -5.30
N THR A 58 -3.55 11.14 -4.03
CA THR A 58 -2.21 10.93 -3.47
C THR A 58 -2.01 9.45 -3.13
N LEU A 59 -0.95 8.85 -3.68
CA LEU A 59 -0.54 7.48 -3.34
C LEU A 59 0.56 7.52 -2.28
N VAL A 60 0.27 7.01 -1.09
CA VAL A 60 1.22 6.91 0.03
C VAL A 60 1.77 5.49 0.10
N VAL A 61 3.09 5.35 0.00
CA VAL A 61 3.79 4.06 0.04
C VAL A 61 4.79 4.08 1.20
N TRP A 62 4.69 3.13 2.13
CA TRP A 62 5.55 3.13 3.32
C TRP A 62 6.99 2.67 3.06
N LYS A 63 7.18 1.62 2.24
CA LYS A 63 8.52 1.10 1.94
C LYS A 63 8.56 0.39 0.58
N LEU A 64 9.52 0.78 -0.28
CA LEU A 64 9.69 0.29 -1.66
C LEU A 64 10.49 -1.00 -1.76
#